data_AF-A0A924B3Q1-F1
#
_entry.id   AF-A0A924B3Q1-F1
#
_cell.length_a   1.000
_cell.length_b   1.000
_cell.length_c   1.000
_cell.angle_alpha   90.00
_cell.angle_beta   90.00
_cell.angle_gamma   90.00
#
_symmetry.space_group_name_H-M   'P 1'
#
loop_
_entity.id
_entity.type
_entity.pdbx_description
1 polymer ?
#
loop_
_entity_poly.entity_id
_entity_poly.type
_entity_poly.pdbx_seq_one_letter_code
_entity_poly.pdbx_strand_id
1 'polypeptide(L)' 'MADFAGLSSTIACECPRHVAELLMQLSNFEAYSAECEHRNAADAELHAYLRQVAAASRAHLDTALEHVALHEGLILPP' A
#
# COMPACT_ATOMS: atom_id res chain seq x y z
N MET A 1 11.59 4.39 4.49
CA MET A 1 10.74 4.38 3.28
C MET A 1 11.38 5.32 2.29
N ALA A 2 11.75 4.84 1.11
CA ALA A 2 12.36 5.68 0.08
C ALA A 2 11.33 6.69 -0.43
N ASP A 3 11.74 7.96 -0.56
CA ASP A 3 10.88 9.05 -1.01
C ASP A 3 10.81 9.04 -2.55
N PHE A 4 9.72 8.47 -3.08
CA PHE A 4 9.46 8.35 -4.52
C PHE A 4 8.89 9.63 -5.15
N ALA A 5 8.54 10.66 -4.35
CA ALA A 5 7.88 11.87 -4.85
C ALA A 5 8.81 12.73 -5.73
N GLY A 6 10.13 12.55 -5.66
CA GLY A 6 11.14 13.36 -6.35
C GLY A 6 11.61 12.87 -7.73
N LEU A 7 11.20 11.66 -8.18
CA LEU A 7 11.74 11.04 -9.40
C LEU A 7 11.02 11.45 -10.70
N SER A 8 10.14 12.45 -10.60
CA SER A 8 9.16 12.84 -11.63
C SER A 8 9.74 13.39 -12.94
N SER A 9 11.05 13.66 -13.05
CA SER A 9 11.62 14.26 -14.26
C SER A 9 12.17 13.27 -15.30
N THR A 10 12.22 11.96 -14.99
CA THR A 10 12.89 10.97 -15.88
C THR A 10 12.06 9.69 -16.11
N ILE A 11 10.98 9.49 -15.37
CA ILE A 11 10.08 8.33 -15.49
C ILE A 11 8.89 8.71 -16.37
N ALA A 12 8.66 7.98 -17.46
CA ALA A 12 7.53 8.23 -18.35
C ALA A 12 6.20 7.63 -17.83
N CYS A 13 6.25 6.59 -16.99
CA CYS A 13 5.10 5.94 -16.34
C CYS A 13 4.72 6.68 -15.05
N GLU A 14 3.46 7.07 -14.89
CA GLU A 14 2.94 7.57 -13.59
C GLU A 14 2.65 6.44 -12.57
N CYS A 15 2.93 5.21 -12.98
CA CYS A 15 2.64 3.96 -12.29
C CYS A 15 3.23 3.89 -10.86
N PRO A 16 4.48 4.31 -10.60
CA PRO A 16 5.01 4.34 -9.22
C PRO A 16 4.18 5.22 -8.29
N ARG A 17 3.73 6.38 -8.78
CA ARG A 17 2.93 7.34 -8.00
C ARG A 17 1.59 6.74 -7.62
N HIS A 18 0.89 6.14 -8.57
CA HIS A 18 -0.41 5.53 -8.33
C HIS A 18 -0.34 4.34 -7.36
N VAL A 19 0.68 3.49 -7.48
CA VAL A 19 0.84 2.36 -6.55
C VAL A 19 1.16 2.88 -5.14
N ALA A 20 2.01 3.90 -5.00
CA ALA A 20 2.27 4.53 -3.70
C ALA A 20 1.01 5.15 -3.07
N GLU A 21 0.14 5.79 -3.86
CA GLU A 21 -1.14 6.31 -3.38
C GLU A 21 -2.07 5.21 -2.86
N LEU A 22 -2.16 4.08 -3.58
CA LEU A 22 -2.95 2.93 -3.15
C LEU A 22 -2.40 2.33 -1.84
N LEU A 23 -1.08 2.21 -1.71
CA LEU A 23 -0.42 1.73 -0.48
C LEU A 23 -0.73 2.63 0.72
N MET A 24 -0.72 3.96 0.52
CA MET A 24 -1.14 4.92 1.55
C MET A 24 -2.60 4.75 1.94
N GLN A 25 -3.50 4.59 0.96
CA GLN A 25 -4.93 4.39 1.23
C GLN A 25 -5.17 3.09 2.01
N LEU A 26 -4.51 1.99 1.65
CA LEU A 26 -4.61 0.72 2.37
C LEU A 26 -4.07 0.84 3.80
N SER A 27 -2.93 1.50 3.99
CA SER A 27 -2.35 1.71 5.32
C SER A 27 -3.28 2.53 6.22
N ASN A 28 -3.89 3.58 5.67
CA ASN A 28 -4.89 4.38 6.40
C ASN A 28 -6.14 3.57 6.74
N PHE A 29 -6.59 2.71 5.82
CA PHE A 29 -7.76 1.86 6.04
C PHE A 29 -7.48 0.76 7.08
N GLU A 30 -6.27 0.20 7.12
CA GLU A 30 -5.85 -0.73 8.18
C GLU A 30 -5.90 -0.08 9.57
N ALA A 31 -5.39 1.15 9.70
CA ALA A 31 -5.42 1.91 10.95
C ALA A 31 -6.86 2.22 11.38
N TYR A 32 -7.67 2.76 10.46
CA TYR A 32 -9.08 3.03 10.69
C TYR A 32 -9.86 1.79 11.12
N SER A 33 -9.65 0.66 10.43
CA SER A 33 -10.36 -0.59 10.75
C SER A 33 -10.02 -1.13 12.14
N ALA A 34 -8.79 -0.92 12.61
CA ALA A 34 -8.39 -1.29 13.97
C ALA A 34 -9.06 -0.42 15.06
N GLU A 35 -9.43 0.82 14.75
CA GLU A 35 -10.09 1.72 15.70
C GLU A 35 -11.59 1.42 15.85
N CYS A 36 -12.19 0.72 14.88
CA CYS A 36 -13.64 0.44 14.82
C CYS A 36 -14.12 -0.76 15.65
N GLU A 37 -13.22 -1.53 16.29
CA GLU A 37 -13.54 -2.80 16.98
C GLU A 37 -14.45 -2.67 18.23
N HIS A 38 -14.81 -1.44 18.63
CA HIS A 38 -15.44 -1.17 19.94
C HIS A 38 -16.98 -1.25 19.98
N ARG A 39 -17.68 -1.54 18.87
CA ARG A 39 -19.15 -1.44 18.83
C ARG A 39 -19.88 -2.69 19.32
N ASN A 40 -19.52 -3.88 18.83
CA ASN A 40 -20.00 -5.19 19.26
C ASN A 40 -19.13 -6.30 18.65
N ALA A 41 -19.30 -7.55 19.10
CA ALA A 41 -18.48 -8.68 18.66
C ALA A 41 -18.57 -9.00 17.16
N ALA A 42 -19.75 -8.83 16.54
CA ALA A 42 -19.93 -9.08 15.11
C ALA A 42 -19.24 -7.99 14.27
N ASP A 43 -19.33 -6.73 14.70
CA ASP A 43 -18.60 -5.62 14.06
C ASP A 43 -17.08 -5.84 14.20
N ALA A 44 -16.59 -6.26 15.37
CA ALA A 44 -15.18 -6.54 15.58
C ALA A 44 -14.64 -7.64 14.66
N GLU A 45 -15.41 -8.73 14.46
CA GLU A 45 -15.04 -9.80 13.52
C GLU A 45 -14.95 -9.29 12.07
N LEU A 46 -15.94 -8.51 11.64
CA LEU A 46 -15.94 -7.89 10.31
C LEU A 46 -14.73 -6.96 10.13
N HIS A 47 -14.44 -6.10 11.11
CA HIS A 47 -13.33 -5.16 11.03
C HIS A 47 -11.96 -5.87 11.05
N ALA A 48 -11.82 -6.95 11.83
CA ALA A 48 -10.62 -7.79 11.80
C ALA A 48 -10.41 -8.42 10.42
N TYR A 49 -11.48 -8.95 9.80
CA TYR A 49 -11.43 -9.48 8.45
C TYR A 49 -11.04 -8.41 7.41
N LEU A 50 -11.66 -7.22 7.47
CA LEU A 50 -11.35 -6.11 6.56
C LEU A 50 -9.89 -5.67 6.68
N ARG A 51 -9.37 -5.59 7.91
CA ARG A 51 -7.96 -5.28 8.18
C ARG A 51 -7.03 -6.34 7.59
N GLN A 52 -7.37 -7.63 7.72
CA GLN A 52 -6.58 -8.71 7.15
C GLN A 52 -6.53 -8.65 5.62
N VAL A 53 -7.66 -8.41 4.97
CA VAL A 53 -7.75 -8.27 3.50
C VAL A 53 -6.95 -7.06 3.02
N ALA A 54 -7.05 -5.93 3.71
CA ALA A 54 -6.28 -4.72 3.39
C ALA A 54 -4.77 -4.96 3.49
N ALA A 55 -4.32 -5.60 4.58
CA ALA A 55 -2.91 -5.94 4.78
C ALA A 55 -2.37 -6.90 3.71
N ALA A 56 -3.16 -7.90 3.32
CA ALA A 56 -2.78 -8.81 2.22
C ALA A 56 -2.66 -8.05 0.88
N SER A 57 -3.62 -7.16 0.60
CA SER A 57 -3.61 -6.32 -0.60
C SER A 57 -2.41 -5.37 -0.62
N ARG A 58 -2.05 -4.80 0.54
CA ARG A 58 -0.88 -3.92 0.69
C ARG A 58 0.41 -4.67 0.35
N ALA A 59 0.59 -5.89 0.87
CA ALA A 59 1.76 -6.70 0.56
C ALA A 59 1.88 -7.04 -0.95
N HIS A 60 0.75 -7.29 -1.62
CA HIS A 60 0.73 -7.49 -3.07
C HIS A 60 1.13 -6.23 -3.84
N LEU A 61 0.66 -5.06 -3.41
CA LEU A 61 1.04 -3.79 -4.04
C LEU A 61 2.47 -3.35 -3.72
N ASP A 62 3.00 -3.68 -2.54
CA ASP A 62 4.41 -3.45 -2.20
C ASP A 62 5.30 -4.22 -3.19
N THR A 63 4.99 -5.50 -3.42
CA THR A 63 5.68 -6.33 -4.41
C THR A 63 5.56 -5.73 -5.82
N ALA A 64 4.37 -5.25 -6.20
CA ALA A 64 4.17 -4.62 -7.49
C ALA A 64 4.98 -3.32 -7.64
N LEU A 65 5.07 -2.51 -6.59
CA LEU A 65 5.87 -1.28 -6.57
C LEU A 65 7.36 -1.59 -6.75
N GLU A 66 7.87 -2.63 -6.11
CA GLU A 66 9.25 -3.09 -6.31
C GLU A 66 9.50 -3.48 -7.76
N HIS A 67 8.57 -4.22 -8.40
CA HIS A 67 8.68 -4.57 -9.81
C HIS A 67 8.70 -3.33 -10.72
N VAL A 68 7.84 -2.35 -10.47
CA VAL A 68 7.84 -1.07 -11.21
C VAL A 68 9.17 -0.34 -10.99
N ALA A 69 9.66 -0.28 -9.76
CA ALA A 69 10.90 0.42 -9.43
C ALA A 69 12.13 -0.24 -10.08
N LEU A 70 12.17 -1.57 -10.15
CA LEU A 70 13.18 -2.32 -10.91
C LEU A 70 13.09 -2.04 -12.41
N HIS A 71 11.88 -2.01 -12.98
CA HIS A 71 11.65 -1.75 -14.39
C HIS A 71 12.12 -0.35 -14.81
N GLU A 72 11.83 0.65 -13.97
CA GLU A 72 12.21 2.06 -14.18
C GLU A 72 13.67 2.36 -13.78
N GLY A 73 14.42 1.35 -13.32
CA GLY A 73 15.83 1.49 -12.93
C GLY A 73 16.06 2.31 -11.65
N LEU A 74 15.05 2.42 -10.78
CA LEU A 74 15.08 3.20 -9.54
C LEU A 74 15.78 2.48 -8.39
N ILE A 75 15.87 1.15 -8.48
CA ILE A 75 16.47 0.29 -7.47
C ILE A 75 17.29 -0.77 -8.22
N LEU A 76 18.47 -1.11 -7.71
CA LEU A 76 19.28 -2.20 -8.24
C LEU A 76 18.87 -3.53 -7.54
N PRO A 77 18.76 -4.64 -8.28
CA PRO A 77 18.52 -5.94 -7.65
C PRO A 77 19.68 -6.31 -6.69
N PRO A 78 19.40 -7.11 -5.65
CA PRO A 78 20.40 -7.50 -4.65
C PRO A 78 21.56 -8.32 -5.22
#